data_AF-A0A3P9D0W7-F1
#
_entry.id   AF-A0A3P9D0W7-F1
#
_cell.length_a   1.000
_cell.length_b   1.000
_cell.length_c   1.000
_cell.angle_alpha   90.00
_cell.angle_beta   90.00
_cell.angle_gamma   90.00
#
_symmetry.space_group_name_H-M   'P 1'
#
loop_
_entity.id
_entity.type
_entity.pdbx_description
1 polymer ?
#
loop_
_entity_poly.entity_id
_entity_poly.type
_entity_poly.pdbx_seq_one_letter_code
_entity_poly.pdbx_strand_id
1 'polypeptide(L)'
;MSWQGYIDNLKTPDQSGTCPVSEAAICGITAGQESVWASSPGIQVTVDEIKKLGANDRSSFAQNGVHIGGVRCRLIRDQMDVDPVFALDLKTSADAEGNTFSVCVGKAKTAIVIAKGTKDASGGQLSSKVFKIVEYLRKAGY
;
A
#
# COMPACT_ATOMS: atom_id res chain seq x y z
N MET A 1 -18.74 -9.16 -4.81
CA MET A 1 -17.26 -9.07 -4.92
C MET A 1 -16.71 -8.80 -3.54
N SER A 2 -15.82 -9.63 -3.02
CA SER A 2 -15.23 -9.46 -1.68
C SER A 2 -13.92 -8.66 -1.78
N TRP A 3 -13.63 -7.83 -0.79
CA TRP A 3 -12.35 -7.12 -0.67
C TRP A 3 -11.16 -8.07 -0.67
N GLN A 4 -11.35 -9.28 -0.13
CA GLN A 4 -10.36 -10.36 -0.17
C GLN A 4 -9.95 -10.75 -1.58
N GLY A 5 -10.87 -10.75 -2.55
CA GLY A 5 -10.55 -11.09 -3.94
C GLY A 5 -9.55 -10.12 -4.59
N TYR A 6 -9.52 -8.85 -4.16
CA TYR A 6 -8.50 -7.89 -4.61
C TYR A 6 -7.13 -8.18 -3.99
N ILE A 7 -7.09 -8.60 -2.72
CA ILE A 7 -5.85 -9.03 -2.06
C ILE A 7 -5.29 -10.27 -2.74
N ASP A 8 -6.14 -11.25 -3.03
CA ASP A 8 -5.74 -12.46 -3.73
C ASP A 8 -5.21 -12.12 -5.12
N ASN A 9 -5.85 -11.18 -5.82
CA ASN A 9 -5.37 -10.67 -7.11
C ASN A 9 -3.99 -10.01 -7.01
N LEU A 10 -3.72 -9.18 -5.99
CA LEU A 10 -2.40 -8.59 -5.77
C LEU A 10 -1.31 -9.66 -5.65
N LYS A 11 -1.62 -10.73 -4.92
CA LYS A 11 -0.70 -11.85 -4.63
C LYS A 11 -0.52 -12.84 -5.79
N THR A 12 -1.26 -12.68 -6.89
CA THR A 12 -1.05 -13.51 -8.09
C THR A 12 0.29 -13.23 -8.76
N PRO A 13 0.80 -14.16 -9.59
CA PRO A 13 1.97 -13.92 -10.41
C PRO A 13 1.81 -12.69 -11.32
N ASP A 14 2.89 -11.94 -11.53
CA ASP A 14 2.97 -10.93 -12.58
C ASP A 14 3.29 -11.58 -13.95
N GLN A 15 3.50 -10.75 -14.98
CA GLN A 15 3.83 -11.24 -16.32
C GLN A 15 5.16 -12.02 -16.37
N SER A 16 6.03 -11.82 -15.38
CA SER A 16 7.29 -12.55 -15.22
C SER A 16 7.11 -13.90 -14.51
N GLY A 17 5.88 -14.26 -14.11
CA GLY A 17 5.59 -15.50 -13.39
C GLY A 17 5.96 -15.45 -11.91
N THR A 18 6.36 -14.28 -11.40
CA THR A 18 6.76 -14.10 -10.00
C THR A 18 5.62 -13.49 -9.20
N CYS A 19 5.49 -13.82 -7.91
CA CYS A 19 4.54 -13.14 -7.03
C CYS A 19 5.28 -12.02 -6.30
N PRO A 20 5.27 -10.76 -6.81
CA PRO A 20 6.01 -9.68 -6.19
C PRO A 20 5.38 -9.22 -4.87
N VAL A 21 4.11 -9.53 -4.59
CA VAL A 21 3.40 -9.10 -3.37
C VAL A 21 3.37 -10.23 -2.35
N SER A 22 3.97 -10.00 -1.19
CA SER A 22 3.92 -10.92 -0.04
C SER A 22 2.67 -10.68 0.81
N GLU A 23 2.45 -9.41 1.16
CA GLU A 23 1.37 -8.95 2.02
C GLU A 23 0.63 -7.78 1.36
N ALA A 24 -0.68 -7.69 1.56
CA ALA A 24 -1.48 -6.59 1.07
C ALA A 24 -2.63 -6.26 2.02
N ALA A 25 -3.10 -5.02 1.99
CA ALA A 25 -4.26 -4.57 2.74
C ALA A 25 -5.04 -3.52 1.96
N ILE A 26 -6.36 -3.50 2.15
CA ILE A 26 -7.25 -2.48 1.63
C ILE A 26 -7.95 -1.84 2.83
N CYS A 27 -7.82 -0.54 2.95
CA CYS A 27 -8.35 0.22 4.08
C CYS A 27 -9.23 1.36 3.59
N GLY A 28 -10.38 1.58 4.21
CA GLY A 28 -11.19 2.77 4.02
C GLY A 28 -10.55 3.97 4.72
N ILE A 29 -10.49 5.11 4.03
CA ILE A 29 -9.95 6.39 4.53
C ILE A 29 -11.03 7.47 4.66
N THR A 30 -12.31 7.10 4.58
CA THR A 30 -13.42 8.03 4.83
C THR A 30 -13.31 8.59 6.24
N ALA A 31 -13.29 9.92 6.35
CA ALA A 31 -13.13 10.61 7.63
C ALA A 31 -14.21 10.16 8.63
N GLY A 32 -13.79 9.61 9.77
CA GLY A 32 -14.69 9.08 10.81
C GLY A 32 -15.20 7.66 10.58
N GLN A 33 -14.81 7.01 9.48
CA GLN A 33 -15.12 5.60 9.17
C GLN A 33 -13.87 4.80 8.75
N GLU A 34 -12.69 5.25 9.16
CA GLU A 34 -11.43 4.62 8.80
C GLU A 34 -11.35 3.20 9.37
N SER A 35 -11.16 2.22 8.49
CA SER A 35 -11.20 0.80 8.87
C SER A 35 -10.46 -0.06 7.86
N VAL A 36 -9.96 -1.21 8.31
CA VAL A 36 -9.41 -2.23 7.40
C VAL A 36 -10.57 -2.99 6.77
N TRP A 37 -10.69 -2.95 5.45
CA TRP A 37 -11.72 -3.69 4.70
C TRP A 37 -11.29 -5.12 4.41
N ALA A 38 -10.00 -5.31 4.11
CA ALA A 38 -9.37 -6.62 4.03
C ALA A 38 -7.86 -6.48 4.28
N SER A 39 -7.24 -7.52 4.82
CA SER A 39 -5.78 -7.63 4.92
C SER A 39 -5.34 -9.08 4.75
N SER A 40 -4.16 -9.29 4.19
CA SER A 40 -3.51 -10.60 4.17
C SER A 40 -2.90 -10.91 5.54
N PRO A 41 -2.72 -12.19 5.90
CA PRO A 41 -1.90 -12.58 7.04
C PRO A 41 -0.50 -11.94 6.95
N GLY A 42 -0.01 -11.37 8.05
CA GLY A 42 1.32 -10.73 8.13
C GLY A 42 1.32 -9.20 8.13
N ILE A 43 0.24 -8.54 7.70
CA ILE A 43 0.10 -7.08 7.76
C ILE A 43 -1.10 -6.69 8.63
N GLN A 44 -0.85 -5.91 9.68
CA GLN A 44 -1.86 -5.47 10.65
C GLN A 44 -1.88 -3.94 10.76
N VAL A 45 -2.53 -3.29 9.80
CA VAL A 45 -2.60 -1.83 9.74
C VAL A 45 -3.56 -1.30 10.81
N THR A 46 -3.12 -0.32 11.58
CA THR A 46 -3.96 0.33 12.60
C THR A 46 -4.76 1.51 12.03
N VAL A 47 -5.84 1.90 12.71
CA VAL A 47 -6.67 3.05 12.31
C VAL A 47 -5.85 4.34 12.26
N ASP A 48 -4.88 4.53 13.16
CA ASP A 48 -4.01 5.71 13.15
C ASP A 48 -3.05 5.74 11.96
N GLU A 49 -2.55 4.58 11.54
CA GLU A 49 -1.74 4.45 10.32
C GLU A 49 -2.60 4.77 9.08
N ILE A 50 -3.83 4.26 9.02
CA ILE A 50 -4.78 4.54 7.93
C ILE A 50 -5.07 6.04 7.84
N LYS A 51 -5.34 6.70 8.97
CA LYS A 51 -5.58 8.15 9.04
C LYS A 51 -4.38 8.94 8.54
N LYS A 52 -3.17 8.56 8.95
CA LYS A 52 -1.93 9.19 8.48
C LYS A 52 -1.73 9.00 6.98
N LEU A 53 -1.91 7.78 6.46
CA LEU A 53 -1.76 7.48 5.03
C LEU A 53 -2.84 8.15 4.17
N GLY A 54 -4.07 8.27 4.69
CA GLY A 54 -5.17 8.94 4.03
C GLY A 54 -5.07 10.47 4.06
N ALA A 55 -4.32 11.03 5.01
CA ALA A 55 -4.15 12.47 5.17
C ALA A 55 -3.58 13.13 3.91
N ASN A 56 -3.97 14.39 3.70
CA ASN A 56 -3.41 15.22 2.64
C ASN A 56 -2.05 15.81 3.05
N ASP A 57 -1.80 15.98 4.34
CA ASP A 57 -0.50 16.44 4.82
C ASP A 57 0.47 15.26 4.97
N ARG A 58 1.45 15.22 4.07
CA ARG A 58 2.52 14.21 4.00
C ARG A 58 3.91 14.81 4.20
N SER A 59 3.99 16.08 4.57
CA SER A 59 5.26 16.79 4.80
C SER A 59 6.13 16.10 5.84
N SER A 60 5.51 15.49 6.85
CA SER A 60 6.18 14.76 7.93
C SER A 60 6.74 13.39 7.52
N PHE A 61 6.30 12.80 6.39
CA PHE A 61 6.71 11.44 6.00
C PHE A 61 8.18 11.37 5.63
N ALA A 62 8.72 12.43 5.01
CA ALA A 62 10.14 12.50 4.64
C ALA A 62 11.06 12.58 5.86
N GLN A 63 10.63 13.25 6.94
CA GLN A 63 11.44 13.48 8.14
C GLN A 63 11.26 12.37 9.19
N ASN A 64 10.01 12.00 9.48
CA ASN A 64 9.69 11.06 10.56
C ASN A 64 9.54 9.62 10.06
N GLY A 65 9.31 9.42 8.76
CA GLY A 65 8.86 8.16 8.19
C GLY A 65 7.37 7.91 8.48
N VAL A 66 6.87 6.79 7.97
CA VAL A 66 5.51 6.32 8.20
C VAL A 66 5.55 4.91 8.78
N HIS A 67 4.57 4.54 9.60
CA HIS A 67 4.46 3.16 10.09
C HIS A 67 3.35 2.46 9.32
N ILE A 68 3.62 1.23 8.90
CA ILE A 68 2.65 0.36 8.23
C ILE A 68 2.73 -1.00 8.89
N GLY A 69 1.66 -1.39 9.58
CA GLY A 69 1.65 -2.66 10.29
C GLY A 69 2.65 -2.70 11.44
N GLY A 70 2.90 -1.55 12.09
CA GLY A 70 3.93 -1.41 13.13
C GLY A 70 5.37 -1.38 12.62
N VAL A 71 5.60 -1.55 11.32
CA VAL A 71 6.94 -1.47 10.72
C VAL A 71 7.20 -0.05 10.24
N ARG A 72 8.32 0.53 10.67
CA ARG A 72 8.75 1.85 10.17
C ARG A 72 9.15 1.74 8.70
N CYS A 73 8.65 2.67 7.91
CA CYS A 73 8.86 2.76 6.47
C CYS A 73 9.41 4.15 6.12
N ARG A 74 10.43 4.18 5.27
CA ARG A 74 11.01 5.39 4.71
C ARG A 74 10.34 5.70 3.38
N LEU A 75 10.04 6.98 3.17
CA LEU A 75 9.56 7.50 1.90
C LEU A 75 10.65 7.41 0.83
N ILE A 76 10.34 6.77 -0.30
CA ILE A 76 11.19 6.72 -1.49
C ILE A 76 10.66 7.71 -2.54
N ARG A 77 9.35 7.69 -2.77
CA ARG A 77 8.69 8.56 -3.75
C ARG A 77 7.26 8.87 -3.33
N ASP A 78 6.88 10.13 -3.42
CA ASP A 78 5.49 10.57 -3.26
C ASP A 78 4.91 11.01 -4.61
N GLN A 79 3.92 10.26 -5.11
CA GLN A 79 3.11 10.60 -6.28
C GLN A 79 1.62 10.42 -5.95
N MET A 80 1.24 10.58 -4.68
CA MET A 80 -0.10 10.27 -4.22
C MET A 80 -1.15 11.29 -4.71
N ASP A 81 -0.72 12.50 -5.09
CA ASP A 81 -1.57 13.55 -5.70
C ASP A 81 -1.34 13.72 -7.21
N VAL A 82 -0.49 12.88 -7.82
CA VAL A 82 -0.17 12.99 -9.25
C VAL A 82 -1.11 12.09 -10.03
N ASP A 83 -1.97 12.68 -10.87
CA ASP A 83 -2.75 11.93 -11.86
C ASP A 83 -1.85 11.44 -13.00
N PRO A 84 -1.95 10.17 -13.44
CA PRO A 84 -2.90 9.13 -12.98
C PRO A 84 -2.35 8.22 -11.86
N VAL A 85 -1.13 8.47 -11.36
CA VAL A 85 -0.34 7.55 -10.52
C VAL A 85 -1.01 7.25 -9.16
N PHE A 86 -1.38 8.29 -8.40
CA PHE A 86 -1.98 8.20 -7.06
C PHE A 86 -1.32 7.16 -6.12
N ALA A 87 0.01 7.06 -6.13
CA ALA A 87 0.76 6.07 -5.38
C ALA A 87 1.93 6.66 -4.59
N LEU A 88 2.29 5.98 -3.52
CA LEU A 88 3.35 6.32 -2.58
C LEU A 88 4.27 5.11 -2.47
N ASP A 89 5.54 5.27 -2.85
CA ASP A 89 6.53 4.22 -2.74
C ASP A 89 7.37 4.40 -1.48
N LEU A 90 7.43 3.34 -0.70
CA LEU A 90 8.05 3.27 0.60
C LEU A 90 9.02 2.08 0.65
N LYS A 91 9.93 2.11 1.61
CA LYS A 91 10.81 0.99 1.92
C LYS A 91 10.83 0.74 3.42
N THR A 92 10.60 -0.49 3.84
CA THR A 92 10.61 -0.83 5.27
C THR A 92 12.01 -0.63 5.84
N SER A 93 12.07 -0.37 7.14
CA SER A 93 13.28 -0.59 7.92
C SER A 93 13.70 -2.06 7.82
N ALA A 94 14.98 -2.31 8.10
CA ALA A 94 15.52 -3.65 8.10
C ALA A 94 14.79 -4.51 9.15
N ASP A 95 14.43 -5.74 8.77
CA ASP A 95 13.96 -6.75 9.72
C ASP A 95 15.10 -7.28 10.60
N ALA A 96 14.81 -8.24 11.47
CA ALA A 96 15.81 -8.85 12.35
C ALA A 96 16.96 -9.53 11.58
N GLU A 97 16.75 -9.90 10.32
CA GLU A 97 17.74 -10.52 9.42
C GLU A 97 18.45 -9.50 8.53
N GLY A 98 18.14 -8.20 8.67
CA GLY A 98 18.74 -7.14 7.84
C GLY A 98 18.06 -6.93 6.49
N ASN A 99 16.97 -7.63 6.18
CA ASN A 99 16.25 -7.50 4.91
C ASN A 99 15.35 -6.27 4.92
N THR A 100 15.25 -5.61 3.77
CA THR A 100 14.34 -4.46 3.57
C THR A 100 13.37 -4.78 2.44
N PHE A 101 12.11 -4.42 2.62
CA PHE A 101 11.05 -4.72 1.66
C PHE A 101 10.51 -3.44 1.04
N SER A 102 10.21 -3.47 -0.25
CA SER A 102 9.50 -2.38 -0.91
C SER A 102 8.03 -2.42 -0.53
N VAL A 103 7.43 -1.26 -0.28
CA VAL A 103 6.00 -1.12 0.01
C VAL A 103 5.43 -0.06 -0.91
N CYS A 104 4.29 -0.33 -1.53
CA CYS A 104 3.57 0.62 -2.36
C CYS A 104 2.20 0.87 -1.75
N VAL A 105 1.81 2.14 -1.61
CA VAL A 105 0.51 2.56 -1.09
C VAL A 105 -0.20 3.38 -2.15
N GLY A 106 -1.30 2.87 -2.67
CA GLY A 106 -2.16 3.53 -3.64
C GLY A 106 -3.36 4.20 -2.99
N LYS A 107 -3.75 5.39 -3.47
CA LYS A 107 -4.88 6.18 -2.94
C LYS A 107 -6.04 6.27 -3.94
N ALA A 108 -7.16 5.69 -3.56
CA ALA A 108 -8.47 5.93 -4.19
C ALA A 108 -9.18 7.13 -3.53
N LYS A 109 -10.47 7.36 -3.82
CA LYS A 109 -11.21 8.51 -3.28
C LYS A 109 -11.55 8.34 -1.79
N THR A 110 -11.86 7.12 -1.40
CA THR A 110 -12.35 6.68 -0.08
C THR A 110 -11.59 5.46 0.45
N ALA A 111 -10.68 4.88 -0.35
CA ALA A 111 -9.87 3.73 0.04
C ALA A 111 -8.37 3.92 -0.23
N ILE A 112 -7.53 3.21 0.50
CA ILE A 112 -6.11 3.03 0.22
C ILE A 112 -5.79 1.54 0.05
N VAL A 113 -4.87 1.25 -0.86
CA VAL A 113 -4.39 -0.10 -1.17
C VAL A 113 -2.92 -0.16 -0.82
N ILE A 114 -2.56 -1.04 0.10
CA ILE A 114 -1.19 -1.22 0.58
C ILE A 114 -0.71 -2.57 0.06
N ALA A 115 0.47 -2.60 -0.57
CA ALA A 115 1.13 -3.82 -1.02
C ALA A 115 2.59 -3.82 -0.56
N LYS A 116 3.00 -4.87 0.12
CA LYS A 116 4.38 -5.13 0.51
C LYS A 116 4.99 -6.19 -0.39
N GLY A 117 6.23 -5.93 -0.80
CA GLY A 117 7.03 -6.78 -1.64
C GLY A 117 7.46 -8.07 -0.98
N THR A 118 7.73 -9.09 -1.79
CA THR A 118 8.70 -10.12 -1.42
C THR A 118 10.12 -9.53 -1.42
N LYS A 119 11.10 -10.29 -0.92
CA LYS A 119 12.51 -9.85 -0.85
C LYS A 119 13.08 -9.49 -2.23
N ASP A 120 12.63 -10.20 -3.27
CA ASP A 120 13.10 -10.04 -4.64
C ASP A 120 12.22 -9.07 -5.47
N ALA A 121 11.12 -8.58 -4.90
CA ALA A 121 10.20 -7.69 -5.60
C ALA A 121 10.76 -6.28 -5.75
N SER A 122 10.71 -5.77 -6.97
CA SER A 122 11.00 -4.36 -7.23
C SER A 122 9.81 -3.47 -6.90
N GLY A 123 10.07 -2.22 -6.49
CA GLY A 123 9.02 -1.21 -6.30
C GLY A 123 8.16 -0.99 -7.54
N GLY A 124 8.73 -1.11 -8.74
CA GLY A 124 8.00 -0.96 -10.00
C GLY A 124 6.95 -2.05 -10.24
N GLN A 125 7.26 -3.31 -9.87
CA GLN A 125 6.30 -4.42 -9.95
C GLN A 125 5.13 -4.21 -8.99
N LEU A 126 5.43 -3.78 -7.76
CA LEU A 126 4.41 -3.46 -6.75
C LEU A 126 3.50 -2.31 -7.21
N SER A 127 4.11 -1.20 -7.63
CA SER A 127 3.40 -0.01 -8.11
C SER A 127 2.48 -0.32 -9.28
N SER A 128 2.94 -1.13 -10.25
CA SER A 128 2.12 -1.55 -11.39
C SER A 128 0.89 -2.37 -11.00
N LYS A 129 0.98 -3.20 -9.96
CA LYS A 129 -0.16 -3.99 -9.45
C LYS A 129 -1.13 -3.14 -8.65
N VAL A 130 -0.62 -2.30 -7.76
CA VAL A 130 -1.42 -1.38 -6.95
C VAL A 130 -2.18 -0.39 -7.85
N PHE A 131 -1.50 0.17 -8.84
CA PHE A 131 -2.08 1.12 -9.81
C PHE A 131 -3.35 0.58 -10.46
N LYS A 132 -3.35 -0.66 -10.95
CA LYS A 132 -4.53 -1.27 -11.61
C LYS A 132 -5.75 -1.34 -10.68
N ILE A 133 -5.53 -1.65 -9.41
CA ILE A 133 -6.61 -1.73 -8.42
C ILE A 133 -7.09 -0.33 -8.04
N VAL A 134 -6.17 0.60 -7.80
CA VAL A 134 -6.51 2.00 -7.48
C VAL A 134 -7.31 2.63 -8.63
N GLU A 135 -6.87 2.44 -9.87
CA GLU A 135 -7.56 2.93 -11.05
C GLU A 135 -9.00 2.38 -11.12
N TYR A 136 -9.17 1.08 -10.88
CA TYR A 136 -10.48 0.45 -10.80
C TYR A 136 -11.35 1.05 -9.69
N LEU A 137 -10.80 1.18 -8.47
CA LEU A 137 -11.53 1.71 -7.31
C LEU A 137 -11.98 3.15 -7.56
N ARG A 138 -11.08 4.00 -8.09
CA ARG A 138 -11.41 5.40 -8.44
C ARG A 138 -12.48 5.51 -9.51
N LYS A 139 -12.44 4.64 -10.54
CA LYS A 139 -13.48 4.54 -11.59
C LYS A 139 -14.81 4.07 -11.02
N ALA A 140 -14.78 3.15 -10.06
CA ALA A 140 -15.97 2.65 -9.35
C ALA A 140 -16.51 3.63 -8.29
N GLY A 141 -15.82 4.77 -8.05
CA GLY A 141 -16.25 5.79 -7.09
C GLY A 141 -15.79 5.56 -5.65
N TYR A 142 -14.94 4.56 -5.41
CA TYR A 142 -14.27 4.29 -4.15
C TYR A 142 -12.97 5.07 -4.00
#